data_AF-A0AAD6U7R1-F1
#
_entry.id   AF-A0AAD6U7R1-F1
#
_cell.length_a   1.000
_cell.length_b   1.000
_cell.length_c   1.000
_cell.angle_alpha   90.00
_cell.angle_beta   90.00
_cell.angle_gamma   90.00
#
_symmetry.space_group_name_H-M   'P 1'
#
loop_
_entity.id
_entity.type
_entity.pdbx_description
1 polymer ?
#
loop_
_entity_poly.entity_id
_entity_poly.type
_entity_poly.pdbx_seq_one_letter_code
_entity_poly.pdbx_strand_id
1 'polypeptide(L)'
;MSNYWNSYPDFLHNSTAPLRQEFKLLAAHEGWGPKGSRFKKEWERCAGEEFSHHFGREESNLSGWQAMCAMVRLEEIPDSITQCRKMLREETWVNIYDLLDARRTGEPVKLHPSAAALRRYTKDTKKIFPKRAAKQNRFLKVLLIELL
;
A
#
# COMPACT_ATOMS: atom_id res chain seq x y z
N MET A 1 14.00 -10.26 -4.78
CA MET A 1 13.09 -9.25 -5.37
C MET A 1 13.75 -7.89 -5.22
N SER A 2 13.89 -7.13 -6.29
CA SER A 2 14.44 -5.77 -6.24
C SER A 2 13.45 -4.85 -5.51
N ASN A 3 13.95 -4.08 -4.55
CA ASN A 3 13.21 -3.02 -3.89
C ASN A 3 13.34 -1.72 -4.72
N TYR A 4 12.29 -0.91 -4.81
CA TYR A 4 12.26 0.37 -5.54
C TYR A 4 13.48 1.25 -5.21
N TRP A 5 13.86 1.30 -3.94
CA TRP A 5 14.95 2.14 -3.43
C TRP A 5 16.33 1.73 -3.95
N ASN A 6 16.51 0.48 -4.40
CA ASN A 6 17.78 0.02 -4.97
C ASN A 6 18.12 0.73 -6.29
N SER A 7 17.16 1.40 -6.93
CA SER A 7 17.40 2.24 -8.11
C SER A 7 18.08 3.58 -7.77
N TYR A 8 18.25 3.92 -6.50
CA TYR A 8 18.77 5.20 -6.01
C TYR A 8 19.84 4.98 -4.94
N PRO A 9 21.03 4.44 -5.31
CA PRO A 9 22.05 4.05 -4.35
C PRO A 9 22.63 5.21 -3.53
N ASP A 10 22.60 6.43 -4.07
CA ASP A 10 23.10 7.63 -3.40
C ASP A 10 22.10 8.25 -2.42
N PHE A 11 20.83 7.79 -2.44
CA PHE A 11 19.80 8.24 -1.51
C PHE A 11 19.81 7.37 -0.25
N LEU A 12 20.03 8.00 0.92
CA LEU A 12 20.01 7.32 2.21
C LEU A 12 18.57 6.98 2.64
N HIS A 13 18.09 5.83 2.18
CA HIS A 13 16.74 5.35 2.46
C HIS A 13 16.52 4.96 3.93
N ASN A 14 15.53 5.58 4.57
CA ASN A 14 14.96 5.12 5.84
C ASN A 14 13.76 4.18 5.59
N SER A 15 13.98 2.87 5.77
CA SER A 15 12.96 1.83 5.59
C SER A 15 11.84 1.82 6.63
N THR A 16 12.01 2.55 7.73
CA THR A 16 11.04 2.60 8.84
C THR A 16 10.14 3.84 8.81
N ALA A 17 10.46 4.84 7.98
CA ALA A 17 9.65 6.04 7.82
C ALA A 17 8.38 5.79 6.98
N PRO A 18 7.29 6.57 7.16
CA PRO A 18 6.13 6.51 6.29
C PRO A 18 6.49 6.68 4.82
N LEU A 19 5.90 5.87 3.95
CA LEU A 19 6.29 5.73 2.54
C LEU A 19 6.25 7.08 1.80
N ARG A 20 5.17 7.85 2.00
CA ARG A 20 5.00 9.13 1.30
C ARG A 20 5.98 10.20 1.79
N GLN A 21 6.38 10.15 3.05
CA GLN A 21 7.40 11.06 3.59
C GLN A 21 8.74 10.74 2.95
N GLU A 22 9.12 9.46 2.96
CA GLU A 22 10.38 9.00 2.40
C GLU A 22 10.49 9.28 0.90
N PHE A 23 9.41 9.03 0.15
CA PHE A 23 9.37 9.34 -1.27
C PHE A 23 9.53 10.83 -1.56
N LYS A 24 8.99 11.72 -0.71
CA LYS A 24 9.17 13.17 -0.89
C LYS A 24 10.63 13.59 -0.70
N LEU A 25 11.35 12.95 0.23
CA LEU A 25 12.77 13.20 0.44
C LEU A 25 13.57 12.74 -0.79
N LEU A 26 13.30 11.54 -1.31
CA LEU A 26 13.90 11.08 -2.57
C LEU A 26 13.58 12.02 -3.73
N ALA A 27 12.31 12.43 -3.88
CA ALA A 27 11.92 13.34 -4.96
C ALA A 27 12.65 14.70 -4.87
N ALA A 28 12.90 15.20 -3.66
CA ALA A 28 13.69 16.41 -3.46
C ALA A 28 15.17 16.19 -3.81
N HIS A 29 15.76 15.06 -3.37
CA HIS A 29 17.12 14.64 -3.71
C HIS A 29 17.35 14.59 -5.22
N GLU A 30 16.39 14.00 -5.95
CA GLU A 30 16.45 13.82 -7.40
C GLU A 30 15.94 15.03 -8.22
N GLY A 31 15.55 16.13 -7.56
CA GLY A 31 15.04 17.34 -8.23
C GLY A 31 13.67 17.19 -8.90
N TRP A 32 12.86 16.20 -8.50
CA TRP A 32 11.52 15.99 -9.06
C TRP A 32 10.50 16.94 -8.42
N GLY A 33 10.17 18.02 -9.14
CA GLY A 33 9.14 18.96 -8.70
C GLY A 33 7.77 18.28 -8.42
N PRO A 34 7.06 18.61 -7.32
CA PRO A 34 5.81 17.94 -6.91
C PRO A 34 4.66 17.99 -7.93
N LYS A 35 4.67 18.98 -8.82
CA LYS A 35 3.70 19.13 -9.91
C LYS A 35 4.19 18.52 -11.23
N GLY A 36 5.41 17.99 -11.24
CA GLY A 36 6.05 17.43 -12.42
C GLY A 36 5.53 16.05 -12.78
N SER A 37 5.56 15.74 -14.08
CA SER A 37 5.16 14.43 -14.60
C SER A 37 6.05 13.30 -14.06
N ARG A 38 7.35 13.59 -13.81
CA ARG A 38 8.30 12.64 -13.22
C ARG A 38 7.91 12.25 -11.80
N PHE A 39 7.63 13.23 -10.93
CA PHE A 39 7.17 12.99 -9.56
C PHE A 39 5.97 12.05 -9.53
N LYS A 40 4.96 12.31 -10.37
CA LYS A 40 3.77 11.46 -10.45
C LYS A 40 4.12 10.04 -10.90
N LYS A 41 4.89 9.88 -11.98
CA LYS A 41 5.28 8.56 -12.50
C LYS A 41 6.08 7.75 -11.48
N GLU A 42 7.05 8.38 -10.84
CA GLU A 42 7.89 7.72 -9.82
C GLU A 42 7.10 7.40 -8.56
N TRP A 43 6.13 8.23 -8.17
CA TRP A 43 5.23 7.91 -7.05
C TRP A 43 4.37 6.68 -7.36
N GLU A 44 3.82 6.60 -8.58
CA GLU A 44 3.04 5.43 -9.02
C GLU A 44 3.89 4.16 -9.01
N ARG A 45 5.16 4.26 -9.44
CA ARG A 45 6.12 3.15 -9.44
C ARG A 45 6.49 2.73 -8.02
N CYS A 46 6.91 3.68 -7.19
CA CYS A 46 7.28 3.49 -5.78
C CYS A 46 6.18 2.78 -5.00
N ALA A 47 4.96 3.33 -5.01
CA ALA A 47 3.84 2.76 -4.26
C ALA A 47 3.46 1.33 -4.75
N GLY A 48 3.55 1.06 -6.04
CA GLY A 48 3.25 -0.26 -6.61
C GLY A 48 4.34 -1.31 -6.30
N GLU A 49 5.62 -0.92 -6.41
CA GLU A 49 6.76 -1.79 -6.13
C GLU A 49 6.87 -2.09 -4.63
N GLU A 50 6.69 -1.11 -3.75
CA GLU A 50 6.69 -1.29 -2.29
C GLU A 50 5.59 -2.26 -1.84
N PHE A 51 4.38 -2.11 -2.37
CA PHE A 51 3.31 -3.05 -2.09
C PHE A 51 3.65 -4.46 -2.56
N SER A 52 4.20 -4.58 -3.78
CA SER A 52 4.58 -5.88 -4.33
C SER A 52 5.74 -6.51 -3.59
N HIS A 53 6.66 -5.72 -3.02
CA HIS A 53 7.76 -6.17 -2.20
C HIS A 53 7.27 -6.76 -0.86
N HIS A 54 6.29 -6.11 -0.21
CA HIS A 54 5.79 -6.55 1.09
C HIS A 54 4.75 -7.68 1.02
N PHE A 55 3.87 -7.68 0.03
CA PHE A 55 2.74 -8.63 -0.05
C PHE A 55 2.78 -9.55 -1.27
N GLY A 56 3.73 -9.34 -2.18
CA GLY A 56 3.80 -10.06 -3.44
C GLY A 56 2.89 -9.47 -4.53
N ARG A 57 2.93 -10.12 -5.70
CA ARG A 57 2.19 -9.69 -6.90
C ARG A 57 1.19 -10.73 -7.41
N GLU A 58 1.44 -11.99 -7.14
CA GLU A 58 0.66 -13.12 -7.65
C GLU A 58 -0.44 -13.56 -6.68
N GLU A 59 -1.69 -13.64 -7.14
CA GLU A 59 -2.84 -14.03 -6.30
C GLU A 59 -2.72 -15.46 -5.75
N SER A 60 -1.93 -16.32 -6.39
CA SER A 60 -1.64 -17.70 -5.94
C SER A 60 -0.78 -17.75 -4.69
N ASN A 61 -0.15 -16.65 -4.29
CA ASN A 61 0.68 -16.62 -3.10
C ASN A 61 -0.16 -16.43 -1.83
N LEU A 62 -0.55 -17.55 -1.20
CA LEU A 62 -1.27 -17.56 0.08
C LEU A 62 -0.56 -16.74 1.16
N SER A 63 0.78 -16.80 1.25
CA SER A 63 1.54 -16.08 2.28
C SER A 63 1.35 -14.56 2.19
N GLY A 64 1.19 -14.00 1.00
CA GLY A 64 0.89 -12.59 0.81
C GLY A 64 -0.49 -12.19 1.33
N TRP A 65 -1.48 -13.05 1.13
CA TRP A 65 -2.83 -12.86 1.65
C TRP A 65 -2.87 -12.96 3.17
N GLN A 66 -2.22 -13.98 3.73
CA GLN A 66 -2.12 -14.19 5.17
C GLN A 66 -1.36 -13.06 5.86
N ALA A 67 -0.29 -12.54 5.24
CA ALA A 67 0.43 -11.38 5.75
C ALA A 67 -0.48 -10.14 5.86
N MET A 68 -1.33 -9.88 4.85
CA MET A 68 -2.30 -8.79 4.94
C MET A 68 -3.34 -9.04 6.04
N CYS A 69 -3.87 -10.27 6.13
CA CYS A 69 -4.84 -10.67 7.16
C CYS A 69 -4.27 -10.50 8.58
N ALA A 70 -3.00 -10.85 8.79
CA ALA A 70 -2.30 -10.66 10.04
C ALA A 70 -2.18 -9.17 10.42
N MET A 71 -1.87 -8.30 9.45
CA MET A 71 -1.73 -6.87 9.73
C MET A 71 -3.05 -6.19 10.12
N VAL A 72 -4.15 -6.60 9.49
CA VAL A 72 -5.50 -6.11 9.84
C VAL A 72 -6.08 -6.79 11.09
N ARG A 73 -5.24 -7.55 11.82
CA ARG A 73 -5.51 -8.13 13.15
C ARG A 73 -6.79 -8.97 13.20
N LEU A 74 -6.98 -9.84 12.21
CA LEU A 74 -7.98 -10.88 12.30
C LEU A 74 -7.54 -11.88 13.38
N GLU A 75 -8.46 -12.26 14.27
CA GLU A 75 -8.19 -13.16 15.40
C GLU A 75 -7.67 -14.53 14.94
N GLU A 76 -8.15 -15.01 13.79
CA GLU A 76 -7.69 -16.21 13.12
C GLU A 76 -7.31 -15.89 11.66
N ILE A 77 -6.07 -16.19 11.29
CA ILE A 77 -5.60 -16.02 9.91
C ILE A 77 -6.06 -17.24 9.10
N PRO A 78 -6.76 -17.06 7.95
CA PRO A 78 -7.26 -18.21 7.19
C PRO A 78 -6.17 -19.01 6.49
N ASP A 79 -6.49 -20.28 6.26
CA ASP A 79 -5.62 -21.22 5.55
C ASP A 79 -5.86 -21.24 4.03
N SER A 80 -6.80 -20.44 3.52
CA SER A 80 -7.10 -20.38 2.09
C SER A 80 -7.15 -18.95 1.53
N ILE A 81 -6.74 -18.81 0.26
CA ILE A 81 -6.80 -17.55 -0.49
C ILE A 81 -8.23 -17.02 -0.56
N THR A 82 -9.20 -17.90 -0.77
CA THR A 82 -10.63 -17.54 -0.87
C THR A 82 -11.14 -16.91 0.42
N GLN A 83 -10.81 -17.49 1.58
CA GLN A 83 -11.21 -16.94 2.88
C GLN A 83 -10.49 -15.62 3.18
N CYS A 84 -9.19 -15.53 2.90
CA CYS A 84 -8.45 -14.28 3.07
C CYS A 84 -9.07 -13.14 2.25
N ARG A 85 -9.41 -13.42 0.98
CA ARG A 85 -10.06 -12.45 0.08
C ARG A 85 -11.43 -12.02 0.58
N LYS A 86 -12.21 -12.95 1.10
CA LYS A 86 -13.54 -12.67 1.65
C LYS A 86 -13.42 -11.70 2.82
N MET A 87 -12.61 -12.03 3.83
CA MET A 87 -12.43 -11.17 5.00
C MET A 87 -11.86 -9.80 4.63
N LEU A 88 -10.80 -9.76 3.80
CA LEU A 88 -10.20 -8.48 3.39
C LEU A 88 -11.19 -7.57 2.64
N ARG A 89 -12.15 -8.15 1.91
CA ARG A 89 -13.15 -7.41 1.13
C ARG A 89 -14.37 -7.01 1.96
N GLU A 90 -14.83 -7.89 2.83
CA GLU A 90 -16.15 -7.79 3.46
C GLU A 90 -16.07 -7.30 4.91
N GLU A 91 -14.97 -7.60 5.60
CA GLU A 91 -14.82 -7.38 7.04
C GLU A 91 -13.78 -6.31 7.38
N THR A 92 -12.93 -5.94 6.41
CA THR A 92 -11.87 -4.94 6.65
C THR A 92 -11.99 -3.74 5.72
N TRP A 93 -11.89 -2.55 6.30
CA TRP A 93 -11.87 -1.29 5.56
C TRP A 93 -10.61 -0.53 5.91
N VAL A 94 -9.62 -0.59 5.03
CA VAL A 94 -8.28 -0.02 5.27
C VAL A 94 -7.77 0.72 4.04
N ASN A 95 -7.02 1.81 4.26
CA ASN A 95 -6.34 2.50 3.16
C ASN A 95 -5.02 1.79 2.82
N ILE A 96 -4.74 1.62 1.53
CA ILE A 96 -3.53 0.93 1.07
C ILE A 96 -2.24 1.59 1.58
N TYR A 97 -2.18 2.92 1.67
CA TYR A 97 -1.00 3.58 2.23
C TYR A 97 -0.88 3.35 3.74
N ASP A 98 -1.98 3.23 4.47
CA ASP A 98 -1.93 2.94 5.90
C ASP A 98 -1.43 1.51 6.16
N LEU A 99 -1.78 0.55 5.29
CA LEU A 99 -1.17 -0.79 5.33
C LEU A 99 0.34 -0.75 5.10
N LEU A 100 0.80 0.01 4.10
CA LEU A 100 2.23 0.14 3.80
C LEU A 100 2.98 0.85 4.93
N ASP A 101 2.42 1.94 5.45
CA ASP A 101 3.01 2.69 6.56
C ASP A 101 3.06 1.84 7.83
N ALA A 102 2.00 1.09 8.16
CA ALA A 102 1.99 0.14 9.27
C ALA A 102 3.09 -0.94 9.11
N ARG A 103 3.26 -1.48 7.89
CA ARG A 103 4.29 -2.48 7.60
C ARG A 103 5.72 -1.94 7.77
N ARG A 104 5.93 -0.67 7.41
CA ARG A 104 7.24 0.02 7.48
C ARG A 104 7.56 0.47 8.90
N THR A 105 6.60 1.09 9.58
CA THR A 105 6.78 1.70 10.91
C THR A 105 6.63 0.70 12.06
N GLY A 106 5.92 -0.41 11.85
CA GLY A 106 5.53 -1.33 12.92
C GLY A 106 4.30 -0.88 13.72
N GLU A 107 3.75 0.30 13.42
CA GLU A 107 2.55 0.82 14.08
C GLU A 107 1.30 0.02 13.68
N PRO A 108 0.28 -0.08 14.56
CA PRO A 108 -0.98 -0.71 14.21
C PRO A 108 -1.64 -0.06 13.00
N VAL A 109 -2.17 -0.88 12.08
CA VAL A 109 -2.88 -0.34 10.91
C VAL A 109 -4.19 0.32 11.32
N LYS A 110 -4.49 1.46 10.69
CA LYS A 110 -5.75 2.16 10.88
C LYS A 110 -6.88 1.47 10.12
N LEU A 111 -7.77 0.81 10.85
CA LEU A 111 -9.00 0.25 10.30
C LEU A 111 -10.16 1.24 10.40
N HIS A 112 -11.11 1.09 9.49
CA HIS A 112 -12.34 1.87 9.45
C HIS A 112 -13.55 0.96 9.68
N PRO A 113 -14.62 1.47 10.32
CA PRO A 113 -15.80 0.66 10.62
C PRO A 113 -16.68 0.37 9.39
N SER A 114 -16.46 1.05 8.27
CA SER A 114 -17.24 0.85 7.04
C SER A 114 -16.52 1.39 5.80
N ALA A 115 -16.96 0.95 4.63
CA ALA A 115 -16.53 1.50 3.34
C ALA A 115 -16.77 3.02 3.25
N ALA A 116 -17.87 3.52 3.83
CA ALA A 116 -18.19 4.95 3.85
C ALA A 116 -17.20 5.74 4.72
N ALA A 117 -16.81 5.19 5.88
CA ALA A 117 -15.80 5.80 6.75
C ALA A 117 -14.42 5.83 6.09
N LEU A 118 -14.01 4.73 5.44
CA LEU A 118 -12.77 4.68 4.65
C LEU A 118 -12.80 5.68 3.49
N ARG A 119 -13.94 5.81 2.80
CA ARG A 119 -14.11 6.77 1.70
C ARG A 119 -13.92 8.21 2.17
N ARG A 120 -14.61 8.60 3.25
CA ARG A 120 -14.49 9.94 3.84
C ARG A 120 -13.04 10.21 4.24
N TYR A 121 -12.43 9.31 5.00
CA TYR A 121 -11.02 9.43 5.39
C TYR A 121 -10.09 9.57 4.18
N THR A 122 -10.28 8.76 3.14
CA THR A 122 -9.47 8.81 1.91
C THR A 122 -9.62 10.15 1.18
N LYS A 123 -10.84 10.71 1.11
CA LYS A 123 -11.13 12.03 0.52
C LYS A 123 -10.52 13.18 1.34
N ASP A 124 -10.62 13.10 2.66
CA ASP A 124 -10.15 14.14 3.59
C ASP A 124 -8.61 14.21 3.59
N THR A 125 -7.94 13.05 3.68
CA THR A 125 -6.48 12.95 3.73
C THR A 125 -5.79 12.96 2.38
N LYS A 126 -6.56 12.90 1.28
CA LYS A 126 -6.05 12.74 -0.10
C LYS A 126 -5.14 11.52 -0.28
N LYS A 127 -5.31 10.48 0.55
CA LYS A 127 -4.58 9.20 0.46
C LYS A 127 -5.16 8.31 -0.65
N ILE A 128 -5.17 8.81 -1.88
CA ILE A 128 -5.70 8.11 -3.05
C ILE A 128 -4.59 7.28 -3.68
N PHE A 129 -4.74 5.95 -3.66
CA PHE A 129 -3.78 5.05 -4.28
C PHE A 129 -3.87 5.11 -5.81
N PRO A 130 -2.76 5.09 -6.56
CA PRO A 130 -2.83 5.27 -8.00
C PRO A 130 -3.48 4.08 -8.70
N LYS A 131 -4.59 4.33 -9.38
CA LYS A 131 -5.39 3.28 -10.05
C LYS A 131 -4.58 2.46 -11.06
N ARG A 132 -3.59 3.07 -11.73
CA ARG A 132 -2.70 2.37 -12.67
C ARG A 132 -1.84 1.33 -11.97
N ALA A 133 -1.17 1.70 -10.87
CA ALA A 133 -0.41 0.78 -10.04
C ALA A 133 -1.30 -0.32 -9.44
N ALA A 134 -2.48 0.05 -8.92
CA ALA A 134 -3.43 -0.91 -8.37
C ALA A 134 -3.93 -1.95 -9.37
N LYS A 135 -4.03 -1.62 -10.66
CA LYS A 135 -4.44 -2.58 -11.69
C LYS A 135 -3.34 -3.58 -12.05
N GLN A 136 -2.08 -3.27 -11.77
CA GLN A 136 -0.91 -4.12 -12.08
C GLN A 136 -0.61 -5.16 -10.99
N ASN A 137 -1.17 -4.98 -9.79
CA ASN A 137 -1.07 -5.91 -8.68
C ASN A 137 -2.48 -6.41 -8.32
N ARG A 138 -2.67 -7.71 -8.38
CA ARG A 138 -3.99 -8.29 -8.21
C ARG A 138 -4.51 -8.28 -6.77
N PHE A 139 -3.62 -8.32 -5.77
CA PHE A 139 -3.97 -8.16 -4.37
C PHE A 139 -4.64 -6.80 -4.13
N LEU A 140 -4.05 -5.74 -4.69
CA LEU A 140 -4.56 -4.37 -4.54
C LEU A 140 -6.01 -4.23 -4.99
N LYS A 141 -6.42 -4.96 -6.03
CA LYS A 141 -7.80 -4.94 -6.54
C LYS A 141 -8.84 -5.32 -5.47
N VAL A 142 -8.50 -6.18 -4.52
CA VAL A 142 -9.40 -6.60 -3.44
C VAL A 142 -9.63 -5.49 -2.42
N LEU A 143 -8.64 -4.61 -2.22
CA LEU A 143 -8.68 -3.51 -1.26
C LEU A 143 -9.25 -2.20 -1.84
N LEU A 144 -9.51 -2.16 -3.15
CA LEU A 144 -10.05 -0.96 -3.79
C LEU A 144 -11.52 -0.75 -3.43
N ILE A 145 -11.83 0.46 -2.98
CA ILE A 145 -13.19 0.96 -2.87
C ILE A 145 -13.45 2.03 -3.93
N GLU A 146 -14.72 2.21 -4.28
CA GLU A 146 -15.13 3.39 -5.03
C GLU A 146 -15.03 4.65 -4.16
N LEU A 147 -14.84 5.81 -4.80
CA LEU A 147 -14.78 7.10 -4.13
C LEU A 147 -15.90 8.06 -4.55
N LEU A 148 -16.92 7.58 -5.28
CA LEU A 148 -18.13 8.34 -5.61
C LEU A 148 -18.72 9.03 -4.36
#